data_AF-A0A958P3V8-F1
#
_entry.id   AF-A0A958P3V8-F1
#
_cell.length_a   1.000
_cell.length_b   1.000
_cell.length_c   1.000
_cell.angle_alpha   90.00
_cell.angle_beta   90.00
_cell.angle_gamma   90.00
#
_symmetry.space_group_name_H-M   'P 1'
#
loop_
_entity.id
_entity.type
_entity.pdbx_description
1 polymer ?
#
loop_
_entity_poly.entity_id
_entity_poly.type
_entity_poly.pdbx_seq_one_letter_code
_entity_poly.pdbx_strand_id
1 'polypeptide(L)'
;MKRGIYILSLILLISNLAMAQFIGKDGVSKALFYLQKSELDSAKKYIDEAALNEEENKLAKTWYYKGFVYKELYKNKEKDDKNSTYRLEAISALENLLQIDTVKEFTESASKMLNYLASTLYNDAARSLTPQHYEEAQSNYAKYKSTMLLTNPELNFDAQDVKFKLALASMLNQHAEQENKLDSINVHKIKSIYEDVLAIDADNGSSNYNIGILYYNEAASIINNMDYDMDLESLDKLQDVCVGLFHKSEPYMLKSYELKWNLKETLLGLVNIYHGLNDLEKEAFYKKELEALNDKND
;
A
#
# COMPACT_ATOMS: atom_id res chain seq x y z
N MET A 1 -58.03 33.36 42.85
CA MET A 1 -57.26 32.96 41.65
C MET A 1 -55.76 33.24 41.71
N LYS A 2 -55.23 34.09 42.61
CA LYS A 2 -53.79 34.41 42.61
C LYS A 2 -52.87 33.42 43.36
N ARG A 3 -53.37 32.61 44.30
CA ARG A 3 -52.53 31.64 45.06
C ARG A 3 -52.21 30.33 44.34
N GLY A 4 -53.08 29.88 43.42
CA GLY A 4 -52.85 28.66 42.63
C GLY A 4 -51.81 28.82 41.52
N ILE A 5 -51.62 30.05 41.02
CA ILE A 5 -50.67 30.36 39.94
C ILE A 5 -49.22 30.28 40.44
N TYR A 6 -48.95 30.64 41.71
CA TYR A 6 -47.61 30.56 42.29
C TYR A 6 -47.16 29.12 42.62
N ILE A 7 -48.10 28.21 42.88
CA ILE A 7 -47.78 26.80 43.16
C ILE A 7 -47.50 26.05 41.84
N LEU A 8 -48.23 26.37 40.76
CA LEU A 8 -47.97 25.83 39.42
C LEU A 8 -46.64 26.34 38.84
N SER A 9 -46.25 27.58 39.08
CA SER A 9 -44.95 28.10 38.63
C SER A 9 -43.75 27.58 39.44
N LEU A 10 -43.94 27.20 40.71
CA LEU A 10 -42.88 26.57 41.53
C LEU A 10 -42.63 25.10 41.15
N ILE A 11 -43.68 24.37 40.76
CA ILE A 11 -43.58 22.96 40.31
C ILE A 11 -42.96 22.86 38.90
N LEU A 12 -43.21 23.85 38.03
CA LEU A 12 -42.59 23.95 36.70
C LEU A 12 -41.11 24.41 36.71
N LEU A 13 -40.63 24.99 37.82
CA LEU A 13 -39.21 25.29 37.99
C LEU A 13 -38.38 24.10 38.49
N ILE A 14 -39.02 23.12 39.14
CA ILE A 14 -38.33 21.93 39.68
C ILE A 14 -38.25 20.80 38.65
N SER A 15 -39.14 20.77 37.65
CA SER A 15 -39.08 19.76 36.57
C SER A 15 -37.99 20.02 35.52
N ASN A 16 -37.38 21.21 35.48
CA ASN A 16 -36.22 21.49 34.61
C ASN A 16 -34.85 21.21 35.28
N LEU A 17 -34.81 20.86 36.56
CA LEU A 17 -33.57 20.48 37.26
C LEU A 17 -33.27 18.98 37.18
N ALA A 18 -34.19 18.16 36.63
CA ALA A 18 -34.04 16.71 36.54
C ALA A 18 -33.32 16.21 35.27
N MET A 19 -32.76 17.14 34.47
CA MET A 19 -31.84 16.82 33.36
C MET A 19 -30.40 17.19 33.71
N ALA A 20 -30.03 17.23 35.00
CA ALA A 20 -28.66 16.93 35.37
C ALA A 20 -28.42 15.46 35.00
N GLN A 21 -28.10 15.21 33.72
CA GLN A 21 -27.68 13.91 33.21
C GLN A 21 -26.62 13.41 34.18
N PHE A 22 -26.89 12.31 34.86
CA PHE A 22 -25.94 11.70 35.78
C PHE A 22 -24.76 11.22 34.96
N ILE A 23 -23.74 12.06 34.80
CA ILE A 23 -22.48 11.68 34.17
C ILE A 23 -21.82 10.72 35.17
N GLY A 24 -21.62 9.46 34.76
CA GLY A 24 -20.85 8.51 35.55
C GLY A 24 -19.51 9.13 35.95
N LYS A 25 -19.04 8.86 37.17
CA LYS A 25 -17.83 9.49 37.69
C LYS A 25 -16.55 9.01 36.99
N ASP A 26 -16.61 7.85 36.34
CA ASP A 26 -15.53 7.20 35.59
C ASP A 26 -15.19 7.95 34.29
N GLY A 27 -13.95 7.76 33.82
CA GLY A 27 -13.43 8.43 32.63
C GLY A 27 -14.20 8.04 31.37
N VAL A 28 -14.59 6.77 31.22
CA VAL A 28 -15.39 6.32 30.07
C VAL A 28 -16.74 7.04 30.01
N SER A 29 -17.48 7.11 31.11
CA SER A 29 -18.77 7.83 31.16
C SER A 29 -18.65 9.31 30.77
N LYS A 30 -17.59 9.99 31.22
CA LYS A 30 -17.30 11.38 30.82
C LYS A 30 -16.99 11.47 29.33
N ALA A 31 -16.15 10.59 28.81
CA ALA A 31 -15.82 10.56 27.39
C ALA A 31 -17.08 10.41 26.53
N LEU A 32 -17.99 9.52 26.91
CA LEU A 32 -19.28 9.31 26.22
C LEU A 32 -20.19 10.54 26.26
N PHE A 33 -20.25 11.23 27.39
CA PHE A 33 -21.01 12.48 27.50
C PHE A 33 -20.52 13.52 26.50
N TYR A 34 -19.20 13.71 26.38
CA TYR A 34 -18.63 14.65 25.42
C TYR A 34 -18.75 14.17 23.98
N LEU A 35 -18.69 12.85 23.75
CA LEU A 35 -18.92 12.26 22.44
C LEU A 35 -20.35 12.51 21.93
N GLN A 36 -21.36 12.41 22.80
CA GLN A 36 -22.75 12.74 22.48
C GLN A 36 -22.96 14.21 22.09
N LYS A 37 -22.06 15.09 22.53
CA LYS A 37 -22.03 16.51 22.18
C LYS A 37 -21.14 16.83 20.98
N SER A 38 -20.52 15.82 20.37
CA SER A 38 -19.51 15.97 19.31
C SER A 38 -18.27 16.79 19.75
N GLU A 39 -18.01 16.89 21.06
CA GLU A 39 -16.85 17.58 21.62
C GLU A 39 -15.64 16.62 21.69
N LEU A 40 -15.02 16.36 20.54
CA LEU A 40 -14.02 15.29 20.40
C LEU A 40 -12.75 15.50 21.23
N ASP A 41 -12.29 16.73 21.44
CA ASP A 41 -11.10 17.01 22.26
C ASP A 41 -11.33 16.72 23.74
N SER A 42 -12.52 17.09 24.25
CA SER A 42 -12.95 16.74 25.59
C SER A 42 -13.12 15.23 25.73
N ALA A 43 -13.76 14.57 24.76
CA ALA A 43 -13.90 13.12 24.75
C ALA A 43 -12.55 12.40 24.76
N LYS A 44 -11.59 12.89 23.97
CA LYS A 44 -10.20 12.40 23.94
C LYS A 44 -9.54 12.50 25.30
N LYS A 45 -9.61 13.67 25.94
CA LYS A 45 -9.02 13.86 27.27
C LYS A 45 -9.50 12.79 28.26
N TYR A 46 -10.82 12.60 28.38
CA TYR A 46 -11.36 11.67 29.38
C TYR A 46 -11.17 10.21 29.01
N ILE A 47 -11.14 9.86 27.72
CA ILE A 47 -10.88 8.47 27.32
C ILE A 47 -9.39 8.11 27.47
N ASP A 48 -8.48 9.08 27.30
CA ASP A 48 -7.06 8.89 27.61
C ASP A 48 -6.84 8.71 29.12
N GLU A 49 -7.53 9.52 29.95
CA GLU A 49 -7.52 9.33 31.42
C GLU A 49 -8.03 7.92 31.80
N ALA A 50 -9.12 7.45 31.19
CA ALA A 50 -9.66 6.11 31.42
C ALA A 50 -8.68 5.00 31.00
N ALA A 51 -7.98 5.18 29.87
CA ALA A 51 -7.01 4.20 29.37
C ALA A 51 -5.75 4.08 30.26
N LEU A 52 -5.45 5.11 31.06
CA LEU A 52 -4.34 5.10 32.03
C LEU A 52 -4.77 4.61 33.44
N ASN A 53 -6.07 4.58 33.72
CA ASN A 53 -6.58 4.13 35.01
C ASN A 53 -6.50 2.60 35.14
N GLU A 54 -5.96 2.09 36.25
CA GLU A 54 -5.71 0.66 36.48
C GLU A 54 -6.95 -0.23 36.48
N GLU A 55 -8.13 0.32 36.73
CA GLU A 55 -9.39 -0.41 36.71
C GLU A 55 -10.09 -0.26 35.36
N GLU A 56 -10.15 0.96 34.82
CA GLU A 56 -10.84 1.23 33.56
C GLU A 56 -10.08 0.68 32.34
N ASN A 57 -8.74 0.59 32.39
CA ASN A 57 -7.93 0.06 31.28
C ASN A 57 -8.11 -1.46 31.06
N LYS A 58 -8.71 -2.17 32.01
CA LYS A 58 -9.07 -3.60 31.89
C LYS A 58 -10.41 -3.79 31.17
N LEU A 59 -11.17 -2.71 30.93
CA LEU A 59 -12.51 -2.78 30.36
C LEU A 59 -12.45 -2.66 28.83
N ALA A 60 -13.06 -3.62 28.13
CA ALA A 60 -13.18 -3.59 26.66
C ALA A 60 -13.78 -2.27 26.14
N LYS A 61 -14.83 -1.76 26.80
CA LYS A 61 -15.46 -0.48 26.43
C LYS A 61 -14.48 0.70 26.39
N THR A 62 -13.45 0.72 27.24
CA THR A 62 -12.46 1.81 27.29
C THR A 62 -11.70 1.88 25.96
N TRP A 63 -11.21 0.75 25.50
CA TRP A 63 -10.44 0.65 24.26
C TRP A 63 -11.30 0.79 23.02
N TYR A 64 -12.54 0.28 23.06
CA TYR A 64 -13.54 0.53 22.02
C TYR A 64 -13.82 2.02 21.81
N TYR A 65 -14.14 2.74 22.89
CA TYR A 65 -14.43 4.18 22.78
C TYR A 65 -13.19 5.00 22.50
N LYS A 66 -12.01 4.57 22.96
CA LYS A 66 -10.74 5.20 22.55
C LYS A 66 -10.55 5.08 21.04
N GLY A 67 -10.65 3.87 20.49
CA GLY A 67 -10.58 3.64 19.04
C GLY A 67 -11.61 4.47 18.26
N PHE A 68 -12.84 4.57 18.77
CA PHE A 68 -13.89 5.39 18.17
C PHE A 68 -13.55 6.88 18.16
N VAL A 69 -13.18 7.45 19.32
CA VAL A 69 -12.87 8.89 19.48
C VAL A 69 -11.70 9.28 18.57
N TYR A 70 -10.64 8.47 18.56
CA TYR A 70 -9.45 8.72 17.74
C TYR A 70 -9.75 8.59 16.24
N LYS A 71 -10.58 7.62 15.83
CA LYS A 71 -11.04 7.52 14.43
C LYS A 71 -11.85 8.76 14.02
N GLU A 72 -12.72 9.28 14.89
CA GLU A 72 -13.47 10.50 14.58
C GLU A 72 -12.57 11.74 14.57
N LEU A 73 -11.55 11.83 15.43
CA LEU A 73 -10.54 12.90 15.37
C LEU A 73 -9.77 12.86 14.04
N TYR A 74 -9.30 11.69 13.62
CA TYR A 74 -8.67 11.51 12.31
C TYR A 74 -9.57 12.04 11.19
N LYS A 75 -10.83 11.59 11.14
CA LYS A 75 -11.80 11.99 10.11
C LYS A 75 -12.02 13.51 10.05
N ASN A 76 -12.03 14.18 11.19
CA ASN A 76 -12.36 15.60 11.28
C ASN A 76 -11.15 16.54 11.16
N LYS A 77 -9.95 16.07 11.52
CA LYS A 77 -8.76 16.94 11.66
C LYS A 77 -7.58 16.54 10.78
N GLU A 78 -7.43 15.26 10.48
CA GLU A 78 -6.19 14.70 9.90
C GLU A 78 -6.47 13.77 8.70
N LYS A 79 -7.63 13.88 8.06
CA LYS A 79 -8.05 12.94 7.01
C LYS A 79 -7.06 12.85 5.84
N ASP A 80 -6.43 13.97 5.50
CA ASP A 80 -5.45 14.08 4.42
C ASP A 80 -4.00 13.97 4.92
N ASP A 81 -3.80 13.80 6.24
CA ASP A 81 -2.49 13.50 6.80
C ASP A 81 -2.19 12.00 6.70
N LYS A 82 -1.28 11.69 5.80
CA LYS A 82 -0.84 10.33 5.47
C LYS A 82 -0.12 9.64 6.63
N ASN A 83 0.36 10.39 7.62
CA ASN A 83 1.00 9.88 8.83
C ASN A 83 0.23 10.25 10.10
N SER A 84 -1.09 10.50 9.97
CA SER A 84 -1.98 10.87 11.07
C SER A 84 -1.74 10.05 12.33
N THR A 85 -1.36 10.74 13.40
CA THR A 85 -1.19 10.13 14.72
C THR A 85 -2.53 9.67 15.29
N TYR A 86 -3.63 10.38 15.00
CA TYR A 86 -4.96 9.95 15.43
C TYR A 86 -5.39 8.63 14.78
N ARG A 87 -5.08 8.44 13.50
CA ARG A 87 -5.38 7.17 12.82
C ARG A 87 -4.63 6.01 13.46
N LEU A 88 -3.33 6.18 13.71
CA LEU A 88 -2.49 5.13 14.30
C LEU A 88 -2.91 4.80 15.73
N GLU A 89 -3.24 5.81 16.54
CA GLU A 89 -3.73 5.59 17.90
C GLU A 89 -5.12 4.93 17.91
N ALA A 90 -5.99 5.22 16.93
CA ALA A 90 -7.25 4.52 16.77
C ALA A 90 -7.03 3.02 16.48
N ILE A 91 -6.10 2.68 15.59
CA ILE A 91 -5.76 1.29 15.26
C ILE A 91 -5.19 0.58 16.50
N SER A 92 -4.22 1.19 17.18
CA SER A 92 -3.61 0.66 18.40
C SER A 92 -4.64 0.38 19.50
N ALA A 93 -5.58 1.31 19.72
CA ALA A 93 -6.64 1.10 20.70
C ALA A 93 -7.57 -0.06 20.32
N LEU A 94 -7.90 -0.22 19.03
CA LEU A 94 -8.74 -1.32 18.55
C LEU A 94 -8.01 -2.66 18.55
N GLU A 95 -6.70 -2.67 18.30
CA GLU A 95 -5.86 -3.86 18.47
C GLU A 95 -5.87 -4.34 19.93
N ASN A 96 -5.68 -3.42 20.88
CA ASN A 96 -5.76 -3.76 22.30
C ASN A 96 -7.15 -4.28 22.70
N LEU A 97 -8.22 -3.66 22.20
CA LEU A 97 -9.58 -4.15 22.38
C LEU A 97 -9.71 -5.63 21.97
N LEU A 98 -9.18 -6.02 20.81
CA LEU A 98 -9.27 -7.40 20.31
C LEU A 98 -8.54 -8.41 21.20
N GLN A 99 -7.57 -7.98 22.02
CA GLN A 99 -6.87 -8.86 22.96
C GLN A 99 -7.68 -9.12 24.24
N ILE A 100 -8.56 -8.19 24.63
CA ILE A 100 -9.28 -8.23 25.92
C ILE A 100 -10.78 -8.50 25.79
N ASP A 101 -11.39 -8.28 24.61
CA ASP A 101 -12.82 -8.50 24.34
C ASP A 101 -13.16 -9.99 24.19
N THR A 102 -12.98 -10.75 25.27
CA THR A 102 -13.19 -12.22 25.30
C THR A 102 -14.64 -12.62 25.03
N VAL A 103 -15.60 -11.74 25.36
CA VAL A 103 -17.04 -11.93 25.11
C VAL A 103 -17.46 -11.48 23.71
N LYS A 104 -16.55 -10.86 22.94
CA LYS A 104 -16.76 -10.38 21.58
C LYS A 104 -17.89 -9.36 21.45
N GLU A 105 -18.14 -8.56 22.49
CA GLU A 105 -19.20 -7.55 22.51
C GLU A 105 -18.97 -6.47 21.44
N PHE A 106 -17.71 -6.08 21.25
CA PHE A 106 -17.34 -4.98 20.36
C PHE A 106 -16.69 -5.46 19.06
N THR A 107 -16.44 -6.76 18.91
CA THR A 107 -15.65 -7.32 17.81
C THR A 107 -16.18 -6.95 16.42
N GLU A 108 -17.49 -7.00 16.18
CA GLU A 108 -18.06 -6.63 14.88
C GLU A 108 -17.86 -5.13 14.58
N SER A 109 -18.14 -4.27 15.56
CA SER A 109 -17.98 -2.82 15.43
C SER A 109 -16.52 -2.42 15.28
N ALA A 110 -15.62 -3.06 16.03
CA ALA A 110 -14.18 -2.90 15.90
C ALA A 110 -13.70 -3.30 14.52
N SER A 111 -14.18 -4.42 13.99
CA SER A 111 -13.84 -4.88 12.64
C SER A 111 -14.26 -3.88 11.56
N LYS A 112 -15.45 -3.30 11.67
CA LYS A 112 -15.91 -2.22 10.77
C LYS A 112 -15.01 -0.99 10.84
N MET A 113 -14.57 -0.59 12.03
CA MET A 113 -13.66 0.55 12.22
C MET A 113 -12.26 0.27 11.68
N LEU A 114 -11.70 -0.92 11.94
CA LEU A 114 -10.40 -1.33 11.42
C LEU A 114 -10.42 -1.43 9.90
N ASN A 115 -11.46 -2.00 9.29
CA ASN A 115 -11.62 -2.04 7.83
C ASN A 115 -11.66 -0.64 7.21
N TYR A 116 -12.37 0.29 7.85
CA TYR A 116 -12.37 1.70 7.43
C TYR A 116 -10.95 2.30 7.48
N LEU A 117 -10.26 2.19 8.62
CA LEU A 117 -8.92 2.75 8.80
C LEU A 117 -7.89 2.10 7.86
N ALA A 118 -7.97 0.79 7.65
CA ALA A 118 -7.16 0.06 6.69
C ALA A 118 -7.40 0.57 5.26
N SER A 119 -8.66 0.79 4.87
CA SER A 119 -8.98 1.34 3.55
C SER A 119 -8.38 2.74 3.34
N THR A 120 -8.32 3.58 4.39
CA THR A 120 -7.70 4.90 4.24
C THR A 120 -6.17 4.81 4.15
N LEU A 121 -5.54 3.87 4.85
CA LEU A 121 -4.11 3.57 4.68
C LEU A 121 -3.78 3.11 3.25
N TYR A 122 -4.60 2.23 2.68
CA TYR A 122 -4.42 1.80 1.29
C TYR A 122 -4.57 2.96 0.28
N ASN A 123 -5.54 3.85 0.51
CA ASN A 123 -5.73 5.03 -0.32
C ASN A 123 -4.53 6.00 -0.24
N ASP A 124 -3.97 6.20 0.96
CA ASP A 124 -2.78 7.03 1.12
C ASP A 124 -1.54 6.38 0.50
N ALA A 125 -1.42 5.05 0.58
CA ALA A 125 -0.39 4.32 -0.13
C ALA A 125 -0.46 4.57 -1.65
N ALA A 126 -1.65 4.48 -2.23
CA ALA A 126 -1.85 4.76 -3.66
C ALA A 126 -1.54 6.23 -4.03
N ARG A 127 -1.94 7.20 -3.18
CA ARG A 127 -1.68 8.64 -3.40
C ARG A 127 -0.22 9.03 -3.24
N SER A 128 0.55 8.29 -2.47
CA SER A 128 1.99 8.52 -2.27
C SER A 128 2.86 7.79 -3.27
N LEU A 129 2.27 7.09 -4.25
CA LEU A 129 3.02 6.36 -5.26
C LEU A 129 3.59 7.33 -6.32
N THR A 130 4.57 8.12 -5.87
CA THR A 130 5.32 9.10 -6.66
C THR A 130 6.81 8.95 -6.37
N PRO A 131 7.71 9.40 -7.27
CA PRO A 131 9.15 9.22 -7.08
C PRO A 131 9.69 9.81 -5.78
N GLN A 132 9.06 10.86 -5.28
CA GLN A 132 9.49 11.54 -4.05
C GLN A 132 8.90 10.91 -2.77
N HIS A 133 7.81 10.13 -2.87
CA HIS A 133 7.05 9.69 -1.69
C HIS A 133 6.79 8.17 -1.66
N TYR A 134 7.38 7.38 -2.56
CA TYR A 134 7.09 5.95 -2.64
C TYR A 134 7.47 5.17 -1.36
N GLU A 135 8.43 5.64 -0.55
CA GLU A 135 8.73 5.02 0.75
C GLU A 135 7.57 5.17 1.74
N GLU A 136 6.90 6.33 1.73
CA GLU A 136 5.66 6.56 2.48
C GLU A 136 4.54 5.68 1.93
N ALA A 137 4.48 5.49 0.61
CA ALA A 137 3.54 4.55 -0.01
C ALA A 137 3.73 3.12 0.51
N GLN A 138 4.97 2.64 0.55
CA GLN A 138 5.30 1.31 1.07
C GLN A 138 4.97 1.19 2.56
N SER A 139 5.28 2.21 3.36
CA SER A 139 4.95 2.26 4.79
C SER A 139 3.45 2.18 5.04
N ASN A 140 2.65 2.98 4.32
CA ASN A 140 1.19 2.96 4.46
C ASN A 140 0.56 1.67 3.92
N TYR A 141 1.13 1.07 2.88
CA TYR A 141 0.70 -0.23 2.39
C TYR A 141 0.97 -1.36 3.40
N ALA A 142 2.13 -1.35 4.07
CA ALA A 142 2.44 -2.29 5.15
C ALA A 142 1.47 -2.14 6.34
N LYS A 143 1.18 -0.90 6.76
CA LYS A 143 0.19 -0.61 7.81
C LYS A 143 -1.22 -1.06 7.41
N TYR A 144 -1.59 -0.91 6.13
CA TYR A 144 -2.86 -1.44 5.61
C TYR A 144 -2.94 -2.96 5.84
N LYS A 145 -1.91 -3.71 5.43
CA LYS A 145 -1.88 -5.18 5.61
C LYS A 145 -1.95 -5.58 7.08
N SER A 146 -1.13 -4.96 7.94
CA SER A 146 -1.14 -5.26 9.38
C SER A 146 -2.50 -4.98 10.02
N THR A 147 -3.16 -3.88 9.65
CA THR A 147 -4.48 -3.50 10.17
C THR A 147 -5.57 -4.48 9.73
N MET A 148 -5.54 -4.94 8.48
CA MET A 148 -6.49 -5.93 7.97
C MET A 148 -6.34 -7.30 8.65
N LEU A 149 -5.11 -7.71 8.95
CA LEU A 149 -4.79 -8.98 9.61
C LEU A 149 -5.28 -9.05 11.06
N LEU A 150 -5.48 -7.91 11.73
CA LEU A 150 -6.03 -7.86 13.09
C LEU A 150 -7.40 -8.55 13.20
N THR A 151 -8.20 -8.52 12.14
CA THR A 151 -9.56 -9.08 12.13
C THR A 151 -9.71 -10.26 11.19
N ASN A 152 -8.76 -10.43 10.26
CA ASN A 152 -8.73 -11.53 9.29
C ASN A 152 -7.31 -12.11 9.20
N PRO A 153 -6.85 -12.91 10.19
CA PRO A 153 -5.46 -13.38 10.26
C PRO A 153 -5.01 -14.22 9.05
N GLU A 154 -5.95 -14.91 8.40
CA GLU A 154 -5.69 -15.76 7.22
C GLU A 154 -5.89 -15.00 5.90
N LEU A 155 -6.02 -13.67 5.93
CA LEU A 155 -6.24 -12.90 4.72
C LEU A 155 -4.99 -12.94 3.83
N ASN A 156 -5.17 -13.46 2.62
CA ASN A 156 -4.16 -13.46 1.57
C ASN A 156 -4.17 -12.09 0.85
N PHE A 157 -2.99 -11.51 0.64
CA PHE A 157 -2.80 -10.22 -0.04
C PHE A 157 -2.15 -10.34 -1.42
N ASP A 158 -1.93 -11.53 -1.96
CA ASP A 158 -1.16 -11.78 -3.18
C ASP A 158 -1.63 -10.89 -4.34
N ALA A 159 -2.95 -10.83 -4.59
CA ALA A 159 -3.49 -9.98 -5.64
C ALA A 159 -3.23 -8.48 -5.42
N GLN A 160 -3.33 -8.01 -4.17
CA GLN A 160 -3.05 -6.63 -3.79
C GLN A 160 -1.56 -6.33 -3.84
N ASP A 161 -0.71 -7.28 -3.41
CA ASP A 161 0.75 -7.19 -3.40
C ASP A 161 1.25 -7.08 -4.84
N VAL A 162 0.79 -7.96 -5.74
CA VAL A 162 1.07 -7.89 -7.18
C VAL A 162 0.67 -6.54 -7.74
N LYS A 163 -0.57 -6.07 -7.49
CA LYS A 163 -1.05 -4.79 -8.00
C LYS A 163 -0.22 -3.60 -7.50
N PHE A 164 0.10 -3.56 -6.21
CA PHE A 164 0.86 -2.47 -5.61
C PHE A 164 2.31 -2.45 -6.10
N LYS A 165 2.96 -3.62 -6.13
CA LYS A 165 4.35 -3.78 -6.60
C LYS A 165 4.49 -3.44 -8.09
N LEU A 166 3.55 -3.87 -8.93
CA LEU A 166 3.53 -3.49 -10.36
C LEU A 166 3.43 -1.98 -10.55
N ALA A 167 2.53 -1.32 -9.82
CA ALA A 167 2.41 0.13 -9.87
C ALA A 167 3.71 0.83 -9.43
N LEU A 168 4.31 0.37 -8.32
CA LEU A 168 5.57 0.89 -7.80
C LEU A 168 6.73 0.73 -8.80
N ALA A 169 6.91 -0.48 -9.33
CA ALA A 169 7.98 -0.77 -10.29
C ALA A 169 7.80 0.03 -11.59
N SER A 170 6.57 0.12 -12.11
CA SER A 170 6.28 0.93 -13.30
C SER A 170 6.57 2.41 -13.08
N MET A 171 6.16 2.97 -11.93
CA MET A 171 6.43 4.36 -11.58
C MET A 171 7.94 4.63 -11.47
N LEU A 172 8.69 3.71 -10.86
CA LEU A 172 10.13 3.87 -10.66
C LEU A 172 10.87 3.78 -12.00
N ASN A 173 10.48 2.83 -12.85
CA ASN A 173 11.08 2.66 -14.16
C ASN A 173 10.86 3.89 -15.05
N GLN A 174 9.61 4.38 -15.13
CA GLN A 174 9.29 5.57 -15.91
C GLN A 174 10.07 6.81 -15.45
N HIS A 175 10.25 6.99 -14.14
CA HIS A 175 11.01 8.10 -13.61
C HIS A 175 12.50 8.00 -13.94
N ALA A 176 13.08 6.81 -13.80
CA ALA A 176 14.49 6.57 -14.12
C ALA A 176 14.78 6.84 -15.61
N GLU A 177 13.88 6.41 -16.50
CA GLU A 177 13.97 6.68 -17.95
C GLU A 177 13.92 8.19 -18.24
N GLN A 178 13.00 8.93 -17.61
CA GLN A 178 12.86 10.38 -17.81
C GLN A 178 14.09 11.19 -17.35
N GLU A 179 14.72 10.78 -16.26
CA GLU A 179 15.91 11.47 -15.75
C GLU A 179 17.18 11.14 -16.56
N ASN A 180 17.13 10.21 -17.53
CA ASN A 180 18.31 9.58 -18.11
C ASN A 180 19.28 9.05 -17.02
N LYS A 181 18.74 8.63 -15.88
CA LYS A 181 19.48 8.18 -14.69
C LYS A 181 19.01 6.80 -14.24
N LEU A 182 19.12 5.83 -15.14
CA LEU A 182 19.21 4.44 -14.71
C LEU A 182 20.63 4.22 -14.18
N ASP A 183 20.92 4.67 -12.96
CA ASP A 183 22.08 4.13 -12.25
C ASP A 183 21.82 2.66 -11.90
N SER A 184 22.91 1.90 -11.72
CA SER A 184 22.79 0.46 -11.45
C SER A 184 21.93 0.17 -10.22
N ILE A 185 21.95 1.03 -9.20
CA ILE A 185 21.23 0.79 -7.94
C ILE A 185 19.71 0.83 -8.16
N ASN A 186 19.22 1.84 -8.88
CA ASN A 186 17.80 1.96 -9.20
C ASN A 186 17.30 0.80 -10.07
N VAL A 187 18.09 0.37 -11.04
CA VAL A 187 17.77 -0.78 -11.90
C VAL A 187 17.67 -2.07 -11.10
N HIS A 188 18.60 -2.32 -10.18
CA HIS A 188 18.55 -3.49 -9.30
C HIS A 188 17.31 -3.48 -8.41
N LYS A 189 16.95 -2.32 -7.85
CA LYS A 189 15.73 -2.17 -7.04
C LYS A 189 14.46 -2.48 -7.83
N ILE A 190 14.34 -1.96 -9.05
CA ILE A 190 13.17 -2.20 -9.90
C ILE A 190 13.08 -3.68 -10.31
N LYS A 191 14.20 -4.30 -10.72
CA LYS A 191 14.24 -5.74 -11.03
C LYS A 191 13.78 -6.57 -9.85
N SER A 192 14.28 -6.29 -8.64
CA SER A 192 13.88 -6.99 -7.42
C SER A 192 12.37 -6.89 -7.15
N ILE A 193 11.73 -5.75 -7.44
CA ILE A 193 10.27 -5.61 -7.27
C ILE A 193 9.51 -6.50 -8.27
N TYR A 194 9.98 -6.64 -9.51
CA TYR A 194 9.38 -7.56 -10.48
C TYR A 194 9.61 -9.04 -10.11
N GLU A 195 10.79 -9.40 -9.62
CA GLU A 195 11.08 -10.75 -9.09
C GLU A 195 10.12 -11.10 -7.95
N ASP A 196 9.88 -10.14 -7.06
CA ASP A 196 8.92 -10.22 -5.97
C ASP A 196 7.46 -10.41 -6.43
N VAL A 197 7.10 -9.93 -7.63
CA VAL A 197 5.81 -10.21 -8.26
C VAL A 197 5.79 -11.62 -8.84
N LEU A 198 6.87 -12.03 -9.52
CA LEU A 198 7.00 -13.37 -10.12
C LEU A 198 7.07 -14.50 -9.08
N ALA A 199 7.51 -14.21 -7.87
CA ALA A 199 7.45 -15.14 -6.74
C ALA A 199 6.00 -15.44 -6.30
N ILE A 200 5.06 -14.53 -6.57
CA ILE A 200 3.63 -14.67 -6.27
C ILE A 200 2.87 -15.19 -7.49
N ASP A 201 3.14 -14.61 -8.65
CA ASP A 201 2.49 -14.88 -9.93
C ASP A 201 3.56 -15.06 -11.02
N ALA A 202 4.06 -16.28 -11.18
CA ALA A 202 5.11 -16.60 -12.15
C ALA A 202 4.66 -16.38 -13.62
N ASP A 203 3.35 -16.40 -13.88
CA ASP A 203 2.74 -16.16 -15.18
C ASP A 203 2.37 -14.68 -15.38
N ASN A 204 2.90 -13.78 -14.56
CA ASN A 204 2.69 -12.35 -14.73
C ASN A 204 3.41 -11.83 -16.00
N GLY A 205 2.68 -11.69 -17.10
CA GLY A 205 3.24 -11.26 -18.39
C GLY A 205 3.93 -9.90 -18.33
N SER A 206 3.37 -8.95 -17.58
CA SER A 206 3.97 -7.62 -17.40
C SER A 206 5.33 -7.67 -16.71
N SER A 207 5.46 -8.46 -15.63
CA SER A 207 6.72 -8.57 -14.89
C SER A 207 7.78 -9.31 -15.70
N ASN A 208 7.41 -10.39 -16.38
CA ASN A 208 8.29 -11.13 -17.29
C ASN A 208 8.80 -10.22 -18.42
N TYR A 209 7.93 -9.45 -19.05
CA TYR A 209 8.36 -8.48 -20.07
C TYR A 209 9.32 -7.42 -19.48
N ASN A 210 8.91 -6.74 -18.40
CA ASN A 210 9.67 -5.61 -17.89
C ASN A 210 11.04 -6.01 -17.33
N ILE A 211 11.17 -7.15 -16.65
CA ILE A 211 12.47 -7.62 -16.18
C ILE A 211 13.38 -8.05 -17.34
N GLY A 212 12.81 -8.67 -18.38
CA GLY A 212 13.53 -9.01 -19.61
C GLY A 212 14.09 -7.76 -20.29
N ILE A 213 13.27 -6.73 -20.45
CA ILE A 213 13.69 -5.43 -21.00
C ILE A 213 14.75 -4.75 -20.14
N LEU A 214 14.68 -4.83 -18.80
CA LEU A 214 15.70 -4.24 -17.93
C LEU A 214 17.08 -4.87 -18.14
N TYR A 215 17.17 -6.20 -18.25
CA TYR A 215 18.44 -6.87 -18.57
C TYR A 215 18.94 -6.53 -19.98
N TYR A 216 18.04 -6.47 -20.96
CA TYR A 216 18.40 -6.10 -22.33
C TYR A 216 18.93 -4.66 -22.41
N ASN A 217 18.23 -3.72 -21.77
CA ASN A 217 18.64 -2.30 -21.74
C ASN A 217 19.98 -2.11 -21.02
N GLU A 218 20.28 -2.91 -20.00
CA GLU A 218 21.59 -2.92 -19.34
C GLU A 218 22.69 -3.31 -20.34
N ALA A 219 22.49 -4.36 -21.14
CA ALA A 219 23.44 -4.77 -22.18
C ALA A 219 23.58 -3.70 -23.27
N ALA A 220 22.46 -3.14 -23.75
CA ALA A 220 22.46 -2.09 -24.76
C ALA A 220 23.16 -0.80 -24.27
N SER A 221 22.99 -0.43 -22.99
CA SER A 221 23.67 0.71 -22.38
C SER A 221 25.19 0.50 -22.35
N ILE A 222 25.65 -0.70 -22.01
CA ILE A 222 27.08 -1.04 -22.03
C ILE A 222 27.66 -0.91 -23.44
N ILE A 223 26.96 -1.46 -24.44
CA ILE A 223 27.37 -1.37 -25.86
C ILE A 223 27.41 0.09 -26.34
N ASN A 224 26.38 0.89 -26.02
CA ASN A 224 26.27 2.27 -26.48
C ASN A 224 27.30 3.21 -25.83
N ASN A 225 27.78 2.88 -24.62
CA ASN A 225 28.77 3.66 -23.89
C ASN A 225 30.19 3.08 -23.98
N MET A 226 30.40 2.11 -24.87
CA MET A 226 31.70 1.48 -25.09
C MET A 226 32.69 2.47 -25.72
N ASP A 227 33.93 2.44 -25.24
CA ASP A 227 35.03 3.22 -25.83
C ASP A 227 35.53 2.51 -27.10
N TYR A 228 35.51 3.22 -28.24
CA TYR A 228 35.95 2.68 -29.53
C TYR A 228 37.46 2.45 -29.61
N ASP A 229 38.24 3.05 -28.71
CA ASP A 229 39.70 2.89 -28.65
C ASP A 229 40.12 1.79 -27.64
N MET A 230 39.18 1.02 -27.09
CA MET A 230 39.49 -0.03 -26.10
C MET A 230 40.29 -1.19 -26.71
N ASP A 231 41.12 -1.84 -25.90
CA ASP A 231 41.88 -3.02 -26.33
C ASP A 231 40.99 -4.26 -26.50
N LEU A 232 41.49 -5.24 -27.27
CA LEU A 232 40.72 -6.44 -27.60
C LEU A 232 40.36 -7.31 -26.37
N GLU A 233 41.21 -7.35 -25.34
CA GLU A 233 40.90 -8.13 -24.11
C GLU A 233 39.76 -7.48 -23.34
N SER A 234 39.76 -6.15 -23.25
CA SER A 234 38.69 -5.38 -22.61
C SER A 234 37.38 -5.47 -23.38
N LEU A 235 37.44 -5.50 -24.73
CA LEU A 235 36.29 -5.73 -25.60
C LEU A 235 35.67 -7.11 -25.38
N ASP A 236 36.49 -8.17 -25.34
CA ASP A 236 36.02 -9.54 -25.12
C ASP A 236 35.30 -9.66 -23.76
N LYS A 237 35.84 -9.06 -22.69
CA LYS A 237 35.18 -9.04 -21.37
C LYS A 237 33.84 -8.32 -21.39
N LEU A 238 33.75 -7.21 -22.11
CA LEU A 238 32.50 -6.46 -22.23
C LEU A 238 31.46 -7.27 -23.01
N GLN A 239 31.87 -7.94 -24.08
CA GLN A 239 31.02 -8.85 -24.83
C GLN A 239 30.51 -10.00 -23.95
N ASP A 240 31.35 -10.63 -23.13
CA ASP A 240 30.95 -11.67 -22.19
C ASP A 240 29.88 -11.18 -21.19
N VAL A 241 30.02 -9.94 -20.69
CA VAL A 241 29.03 -9.31 -19.82
C VAL A 241 27.69 -9.12 -20.54
N CYS A 242 27.71 -8.58 -21.78
CA CYS A 242 26.51 -8.40 -22.58
C CYS A 242 25.81 -9.73 -22.89
N VAL A 243 26.56 -10.76 -23.29
CA VAL A 243 26.04 -12.12 -23.52
C VAL A 243 25.41 -12.68 -22.24
N GLY A 244 26.07 -12.50 -21.09
CA GLY A 244 25.52 -12.88 -19.79
C GLY A 244 24.20 -12.18 -19.45
N LEU A 245 24.05 -10.91 -19.82
CA LEU A 245 22.81 -10.14 -19.64
C LEU A 245 21.71 -10.61 -20.60
N PHE A 246 22.05 -10.91 -21.86
CA PHE A 246 21.10 -11.48 -22.82
C PHE A 246 20.56 -12.83 -22.36
N HIS A 247 21.41 -13.71 -21.84
CA HIS A 247 20.96 -14.97 -21.25
C HIS A 247 20.08 -14.79 -20.00
N LYS A 248 20.28 -13.72 -19.22
CA LYS A 248 19.35 -13.38 -18.12
C LYS A 248 18.02 -12.86 -18.64
N SER A 249 18.03 -12.08 -19.72
CA SER A 249 16.82 -11.52 -20.36
C SER A 249 15.95 -12.61 -21.02
N GLU A 250 16.59 -13.53 -21.74
CA GLU A 250 15.98 -14.58 -22.56
C GLU A 250 14.80 -15.31 -21.89
N PRO A 251 14.93 -15.96 -20.70
CA PRO A 251 13.85 -16.75 -20.13
C PRO A 251 12.60 -15.92 -19.82
N TYR A 252 12.77 -14.67 -19.38
CA TYR A 252 11.64 -13.79 -19.09
C TYR A 252 10.95 -13.30 -20.36
N MET A 253 11.72 -13.00 -21.41
CA MET A 253 11.16 -12.60 -22.71
C MET A 253 10.42 -13.76 -23.38
N LEU A 254 10.95 -14.98 -23.30
CA LEU A 254 10.27 -16.19 -23.77
C LEU A 254 8.97 -16.42 -23.00
N LYS A 255 8.97 -16.21 -21.68
CA LYS A 255 7.76 -16.34 -20.87
C LYS A 255 6.71 -15.29 -21.23
N SER A 256 7.12 -14.04 -21.42
CA SER A 256 6.23 -12.97 -21.94
C SER A 256 5.62 -13.34 -23.29
N TYR A 257 6.43 -13.93 -24.18
CA TYR A 257 5.99 -14.39 -25.50
C TYR A 257 4.98 -15.53 -25.42
N GLU A 258 5.22 -16.54 -24.58
CA GLU A 258 4.28 -17.64 -24.30
C GLU A 258 2.92 -17.10 -23.84
N LEU A 259 2.95 -16.11 -22.94
CA LEU A 259 1.77 -15.45 -22.39
C LEU A 259 1.12 -14.45 -23.37
N LYS A 260 1.72 -14.21 -24.53
CA LYS A 260 1.32 -13.20 -25.53
C LYS A 260 1.20 -11.79 -24.95
N TRP A 261 1.98 -11.49 -23.92
CA TRP A 261 2.00 -10.17 -23.30
C TRP A 261 2.86 -9.22 -24.12
N ASN A 262 2.32 -8.04 -24.47
CA ASN A 262 3.04 -7.03 -25.26
C ASN A 262 3.76 -7.66 -26.47
N LEU A 263 3.03 -8.49 -27.23
CA LEU A 263 3.62 -9.51 -28.10
C LEU A 263 4.56 -8.93 -29.16
N LYS A 264 4.20 -7.78 -29.75
CA LYS A 264 5.00 -7.14 -30.81
C LYS A 264 6.37 -6.70 -30.26
N GLU A 265 6.37 -6.04 -29.12
CA GLU A 265 7.55 -5.54 -28.42
C GLU A 265 8.38 -6.69 -27.85
N THR A 266 7.71 -7.74 -27.34
CA THR A 266 8.37 -8.95 -26.87
C THR A 266 9.11 -9.66 -28.01
N LEU A 267 8.46 -9.82 -29.18
CA LEU A 267 9.09 -10.39 -30.37
C LEU A 267 10.29 -9.55 -30.83
N LEU A 268 10.15 -8.22 -30.86
CA LEU A 268 11.26 -7.31 -31.19
C LEU A 268 12.44 -7.50 -30.22
N GLY A 269 12.16 -7.59 -28.92
CA GLY A 269 13.19 -7.85 -27.91
C GLY A 269 13.87 -9.20 -28.12
N LEU A 270 13.11 -10.26 -28.39
CA LEU A 270 13.66 -11.60 -28.69
C LEU A 270 14.56 -11.59 -29.93
N VAL A 271 14.16 -10.90 -31.00
CA VAL A 271 15.01 -10.72 -32.20
C VAL A 271 16.35 -10.10 -31.82
N ASN A 272 16.34 -9.00 -31.06
CA ASN A 272 17.57 -8.30 -30.69
C ASN A 272 18.44 -9.11 -29.71
N ILE A 273 17.82 -9.85 -28.79
CA ILE A 273 18.53 -10.75 -27.86
C ILE A 273 19.24 -11.86 -28.64
N TYR A 274 18.54 -12.54 -29.55
CA TYR A 274 19.16 -13.62 -30.32
C TYR A 274 20.19 -13.13 -31.33
N HIS A 275 20.01 -11.92 -31.87
CA HIS A 275 21.05 -11.24 -32.63
C HIS A 275 22.31 -11.03 -31.80
N GLY A 276 22.17 -10.48 -30.59
CA GLY A 276 23.29 -10.28 -29.65
C GLY A 276 23.95 -11.58 -29.18
N LEU A 277 23.21 -12.69 -29.16
CA LEU A 277 23.73 -14.03 -28.85
C LEU A 277 24.28 -14.77 -30.09
N ASN A 278 24.22 -14.17 -31.29
CA ASN A 278 24.59 -14.78 -32.56
C ASN A 278 23.84 -16.10 -32.86
N ASP A 279 22.60 -16.23 -32.37
CA ASP A 279 21.68 -17.35 -32.65
C ASP A 279 20.77 -16.98 -33.84
N LEU A 280 21.35 -17.04 -35.03
CA LEU A 280 20.70 -16.57 -36.27
C LEU A 280 19.44 -17.36 -36.64
N GLU A 281 19.33 -18.62 -36.19
CA GLU A 281 18.14 -19.45 -36.44
C GLU A 281 16.95 -18.92 -35.65
N LYS A 282 17.12 -18.69 -34.33
CA LYS A 282 16.06 -18.13 -33.51
C LYS A 282 15.76 -16.68 -33.85
N GLU A 283 16.77 -15.87 -34.17
CA GLU A 283 16.58 -14.50 -34.66
C GLU A 283 15.63 -14.50 -35.87
N ALA A 284 15.92 -15.31 -36.89
CA ALA A 284 15.10 -15.43 -38.09
C ALA A 284 13.68 -15.94 -37.80
N PHE A 285 13.54 -16.89 -36.87
CA PHE A 285 12.24 -17.40 -36.44
C PHE A 285 11.35 -16.29 -35.87
N TYR A 286 11.81 -15.58 -34.84
CA TYR A 286 11.00 -14.53 -34.19
C TYR A 286 10.80 -13.31 -35.09
N LYS A 287 11.76 -13.00 -35.97
CA LYS A 287 11.61 -11.94 -36.97
C LYS A 287 10.47 -12.23 -37.93
N LYS A 288 10.37 -13.47 -38.43
CA LYS A 288 9.26 -13.89 -39.30
C LYS A 288 7.91 -13.81 -38.59
N GLU A 289 7.85 -14.18 -37.31
CA GLU A 289 6.62 -14.03 -36.53
C GLU A 289 6.21 -12.56 -36.33
N LEU A 290 7.18 -11.68 -36.10
CA LEU A 290 6.94 -10.24 -35.97
C LEU A 290 6.42 -9.63 -37.27
N GLU A 291 7.00 -10.00 -38.42
CA GLU A 291 6.54 -9.59 -39.74
C GLU A 291 5.10 -10.04 -39.98
N ALA A 292 4.80 -11.33 -39.74
CA ALA A 292 3.46 -11.88 -39.90
C ALA A 292 2.42 -11.26 -38.95
N LEU A 293 2.84 -10.72 -37.80
CA LEU A 293 1.97 -9.99 -36.87
C LEU A 293 1.63 -8.59 -37.39
N ASN A 294 2.58 -7.89 -38.02
CA ASN A 294 2.34 -6.57 -38.60
C ASN A 294 1.40 -6.65 -39.82
N ASP A 295 1.59 -7.63 -40.70
CA ASP A 295 0.77 -7.84 -41.90
C ASP A 295 -0.72 -8.14 -41.61
N LYS A 296 -1.06 -8.55 -40.38
CA LYS A 296 -2.45 -8.82 -39.96
C LYS A 296 -3.16 -7.60 -39.37
N ASN A 297 -2.42 -6.56 -39.03
CA ASN A 297 -2.94 -5.35 -38.40
C ASN A 297 -3.06 -4.17 -39.39
N ASP A 298 -2.60 -4.35 -40.62
CA ASP A 298 -2.80 -3.46 -41.78
C ASP A 298 -4.00 -3.93 -42.63
#